data_AF-A0AAD6NZL7-F1
#
_entry.id   AF-A0AAD6NZL7-F1
#
_cell.length_a   1.000
_cell.length_b   1.000
_cell.length_c   1.000
_cell.angle_alpha   90.00
_cell.angle_beta   90.00
_cell.angle_gamma   90.00
#
_symmetry.space_group_name_H-M   'P 1'
#
loop_
_entity.id
_entity.type
_entity.pdbx_description
1 polymer ?
#
loop_
_entity_poly.entity_id
_entity_poly.type
_entity_poly.pdbx_seq_one_letter_code
_entity_poly.pdbx_strand_id
1 'polypeptide(L)'
;MREGILGNFRRRLLAVLKADNDLQRPSVLESLIHRHLNIVYLAEQHVSMDLTHGIQEVLLTEAFSGPVCSLHLFEEPAEQLTGSATEVVCIWYMENIVKDVSGAGILFTPIHKCFKSTRPVGGYFAESVTDLRELQAFVRVFGGYGVDRLDRMMKDHTAALLNCTDTSLRSNCEVLEAVAGSMHSGDRIKREAFSRQIVDLETVIGFCIEGGQALAFDQLLAEAAGLVLGEGAPLIYSLRTFWGG
;
A
#
# COMPACT_ATOMS: atom_id res chain seq x y z
N MET A 1 -28.75 9.66 -20.65
CA MET A 1 -27.47 9.78 -21.41
C MET A 1 -26.28 9.96 -20.47
N ARG A 2 -26.29 10.97 -19.56
CA ARG A 2 -25.27 11.19 -18.51
C ARG A 2 -24.86 9.91 -17.79
N GLU A 3 -25.82 9.26 -17.13
CA GLU A 3 -25.59 8.03 -16.36
C GLU A 3 -25.02 6.88 -17.19
N GLY A 4 -25.36 6.81 -18.49
CA GLY A 4 -24.80 5.81 -19.40
C GLY A 4 -23.31 6.04 -19.69
N ILE A 5 -22.89 7.31 -19.81
CA ILE A 5 -21.49 7.70 -20.01
C ILE A 5 -20.69 7.43 -18.72
N LEU A 6 -21.23 7.85 -17.57
CA LEU A 6 -20.60 7.64 -16.26
C LEU A 6 -20.47 6.14 -15.93
N GLY A 7 -21.51 5.35 -16.18
CA GLY A 7 -21.48 3.90 -16.01
C GLY A 7 -20.54 3.18 -17.00
N ASN A 8 -20.30 3.75 -18.18
CA ASN A 8 -19.27 3.23 -19.10
C ASN A 8 -17.87 3.56 -18.60
N PHE A 9 -17.64 4.79 -18.14
CA PHE A 9 -16.39 5.23 -17.54
C PHE A 9 -16.02 4.35 -16.35
N ARG A 10 -16.93 4.15 -15.40
CA ARG A 10 -16.73 3.28 -14.22
C ARG A 10 -16.31 1.87 -14.61
N ARG A 11 -17.03 1.25 -15.56
CA ARG A 11 -16.71 -0.11 -16.04
C ARG A 11 -15.34 -0.17 -16.71
N ARG A 12 -14.99 0.83 -17.54
CA ARG A 12 -13.68 0.89 -18.18
C ARG A 12 -12.56 1.10 -17.17
N LEU A 13 -12.77 1.94 -16.16
CA LEU A 13 -11.82 2.18 -15.09
C LEU A 13 -11.49 0.85 -14.38
N LEU A 14 -12.52 0.13 -13.93
CA LEU A 14 -12.36 -1.16 -13.26
C LEU A 14 -11.75 -2.24 -14.17
N ALA A 15 -12.08 -2.25 -15.46
CA ALA A 15 -11.50 -3.19 -16.41
C ALA A 15 -10.01 -2.92 -16.68
N VAL A 16 -9.61 -1.64 -16.78
CA VAL A 16 -8.20 -1.24 -16.95
C VAL A 16 -7.39 -1.55 -15.68
N LEU A 17 -7.99 -1.40 -14.51
CA LEU A 17 -7.35 -1.73 -13.23
C LEU A 17 -7.02 -3.22 -13.11
N LYS A 18 -7.90 -4.10 -13.60
CA LYS A 18 -7.77 -5.57 -13.58
C LYS A 18 -7.44 -6.14 -14.96
N ALA A 19 -6.33 -5.71 -15.55
CA ALA A 19 -5.88 -6.30 -16.81
C ALA A 19 -5.24 -7.67 -16.53
N ASP A 20 -5.90 -8.77 -16.96
CA ASP A 20 -5.36 -10.14 -16.94
C ASP A 20 -4.79 -10.65 -15.59
N ASN A 21 -5.51 -10.40 -14.48
CA ASN A 21 -5.10 -10.68 -13.09
C ASN A 21 -3.93 -9.85 -12.56
N ASP A 22 -3.44 -8.89 -13.34
CA ASP A 22 -2.38 -7.98 -12.95
C ASP A 22 -2.88 -6.58 -12.69
N LEU A 23 -2.15 -5.88 -11.82
CA LEU A 23 -2.36 -4.47 -11.58
C LEU A 23 -1.72 -3.66 -12.71
N GLN A 24 -2.53 -2.80 -13.34
CA GLN A 24 -1.98 -1.82 -14.27
C GLN A 24 -1.11 -0.80 -13.54
N ARG A 25 0.03 -0.44 -14.14
CA ARG A 25 0.93 0.60 -13.59
C ARG A 25 0.16 1.89 -13.27
N PRO A 26 0.30 2.44 -12.04
CA PRO A 26 -0.39 3.67 -11.65
C PRO A 26 -0.18 4.85 -12.60
N SER A 27 1.03 5.03 -13.12
CA SER A 27 1.34 6.11 -14.08
C SER A 27 0.56 5.99 -15.39
N VAL A 28 0.34 4.76 -15.85
CA VAL A 28 -0.46 4.49 -17.05
C VAL A 28 -1.95 4.75 -16.76
N LEU A 29 -2.43 4.32 -15.59
CA LEU A 29 -3.79 4.58 -15.16
C LEU A 29 -4.06 6.10 -15.06
N GLU A 30 -3.16 6.85 -14.44
CA GLU A 30 -3.23 8.32 -14.34
C GLU A 30 -3.31 8.97 -15.73
N SER A 31 -2.45 8.56 -16.67
CA SER A 31 -2.45 9.06 -18.04
C SER A 31 -3.77 8.76 -18.77
N LEU A 32 -4.34 7.58 -18.57
CA LEU A 32 -5.62 7.20 -19.14
C LEU A 32 -6.79 8.02 -18.56
N ILE A 33 -6.79 8.27 -17.26
CA ILE A 33 -7.78 9.12 -16.59
C ILE A 33 -7.68 10.55 -17.12
N HIS A 34 -6.47 11.14 -17.18
CA HIS A 34 -6.27 12.49 -17.73
C HIS A 34 -6.71 12.59 -19.19
N ARG A 35 -6.37 11.60 -20.02
CA ARG A 35 -6.84 11.54 -21.41
C ARG A 35 -8.37 11.50 -21.49
N HIS A 36 -9.03 10.73 -20.63
CA HIS A 36 -10.48 10.64 -20.62
C HIS A 36 -11.14 11.95 -20.18
N LEU A 37 -10.61 12.59 -19.13
CA LEU A 37 -11.07 13.90 -18.67
C LEU A 37 -10.93 14.98 -19.76
N ASN A 38 -9.82 15.00 -20.49
CA ASN A 38 -9.63 15.94 -21.60
C ASN A 38 -10.66 15.75 -22.73
N ILE A 39 -10.99 14.50 -23.06
CA ILE A 39 -12.04 14.20 -24.07
C ILE A 39 -13.41 14.68 -23.57
N VAL A 40 -13.71 14.47 -22.29
CA VAL A 40 -14.97 14.89 -21.68
C VAL A 40 -15.08 16.41 -21.65
N TYR A 41 -14.02 17.12 -21.27
CA TYR A 41 -13.96 18.57 -21.29
C TYR A 41 -14.26 19.14 -22.69
N LEU A 42 -13.71 18.53 -23.75
CA LEU A 42 -14.01 18.93 -25.13
C LEU A 42 -15.47 18.62 -25.53
N ALA A 43 -16.04 17.51 -25.04
CA ALA A 43 -17.42 17.14 -25.30
C ALA A 43 -18.41 18.11 -24.61
N GLU A 44 -18.10 18.56 -23.40
CA GLU A 44 -18.92 19.53 -22.65
C GLU A 44 -19.02 20.89 -23.36
N GLN A 45 -18.03 21.29 -24.17
CA GLN A 45 -18.12 22.50 -24.99
C GLN A 45 -19.23 22.44 -26.04
N HIS A 46 -19.66 21.23 -26.42
CA HIS A 46 -20.66 20.99 -27.47
C HIS A 46 -21.98 20.46 -26.91
N VAL A 47 -22.00 20.04 -25.66
CA VAL A 47 -23.16 19.44 -24.99
C VAL A 47 -23.31 20.09 -23.62
N SER A 48 -24.43 20.75 -23.36
CA SER A 48 -24.75 21.36 -22.06
C SER A 48 -25.09 20.29 -21.01
N MET A 49 -24.12 19.47 -20.65
CA MET A 49 -24.20 18.42 -19.64
C MET A 49 -22.96 18.47 -18.75
N ASP A 50 -23.15 18.40 -17.44
CA ASP A 50 -22.05 18.31 -16.46
C ASP A 50 -21.60 16.86 -16.29
N LEU A 51 -20.64 16.48 -17.13
CA LEU A 51 -19.94 15.20 -17.16
C LEU A 51 -18.68 15.23 -16.28
N THR A 52 -18.00 16.38 -16.18
CA THR A 52 -16.78 16.56 -15.39
C THR A 52 -17.05 16.30 -13.91
N HIS A 53 -18.10 16.91 -13.34
CA HIS A 53 -18.48 16.63 -11.96
C HIS A 53 -18.91 15.16 -11.78
N GLY A 54 -19.62 14.59 -12.75
CA GLY A 54 -20.03 13.19 -12.71
C GLY A 54 -18.84 12.21 -12.71
N ILE A 55 -17.76 12.52 -13.44
CA ILE A 55 -16.54 11.71 -13.43
C ILE A 55 -15.78 11.85 -12.13
N GLN A 56 -15.70 13.08 -11.58
CA GLN A 56 -15.10 13.31 -10.27
C GLN A 56 -15.85 12.54 -9.18
N GLU A 57 -17.19 12.53 -9.23
CA GLU A 57 -18.04 11.75 -8.33
C GLU A 57 -17.77 10.24 -8.45
N VAL A 58 -17.64 9.71 -9.67
CA VAL A 58 -17.27 8.30 -9.88
C VAL A 58 -15.86 8.00 -9.35
N LEU A 59 -14.88 8.85 -9.63
CA LEU A 59 -13.51 8.68 -9.15
C LEU A 59 -13.46 8.73 -7.62
N LEU A 60 -14.16 9.66 -6.99
CA LEU A 60 -14.28 9.75 -5.54
C LEU A 60 -14.96 8.52 -4.97
N THR A 61 -16.06 8.05 -5.57
CA THR A 61 -16.76 6.84 -5.11
C THR A 61 -15.87 5.59 -5.19
N GLU A 62 -15.02 5.49 -6.21
CA GLU A 62 -14.09 4.38 -6.38
C GLU A 62 -12.80 4.53 -5.53
N ALA A 63 -12.42 5.76 -5.19
CA ALA A 63 -11.31 6.10 -4.30
C ALA A 63 -11.68 5.97 -2.80
N PHE A 64 -12.95 6.20 -2.49
CA PHE A 64 -13.44 6.31 -1.12
C PHE A 64 -13.33 4.97 -0.39
N SER A 65 -12.68 4.99 0.77
CA SER A 65 -12.37 3.80 1.56
C SER A 65 -12.88 3.92 2.99
N GLY A 66 -14.12 4.43 3.14
CA GLY A 66 -14.69 4.77 4.44
C GLY A 66 -14.08 6.06 5.01
N PRO A 67 -14.32 6.35 6.31
CA PRO A 67 -13.81 7.54 6.97
C PRO A 67 -12.27 7.57 6.97
N VAL A 68 -11.69 8.68 6.50
CA VAL A 68 -10.25 8.94 6.66
C VAL A 68 -9.97 9.10 8.15
N CYS A 69 -9.08 8.26 8.70
CA CYS A 69 -8.79 8.26 10.15
C CYS A 69 -8.31 9.62 10.68
N SER A 70 -7.76 10.46 9.81
CA SER A 70 -7.26 11.80 10.14
C SER A 70 -8.28 12.93 10.02
N LEU A 71 -9.44 12.71 9.37
CA LEU A 71 -10.39 13.79 9.03
C LEU A 71 -11.82 13.53 9.53
N HIS A 72 -12.21 12.28 9.78
CA HIS A 72 -13.57 11.93 10.20
C HIS A 72 -13.59 11.43 11.65
N LEU A 73 -14.03 12.30 12.55
CA LEU A 73 -14.20 12.05 14.00
C LEU A 73 -15.64 11.67 14.40
N PHE A 74 -16.57 11.54 13.44
CA PHE A 74 -17.99 11.38 13.74
C PHE A 74 -18.63 10.19 13.03
N GLU A 75 -19.30 9.40 13.88
CA GLU A 75 -20.21 8.27 13.63
C GLU A 75 -19.62 7.01 13.00
N GLU A 76 -19.87 5.88 13.68
CA GLU A 76 -19.70 4.56 13.10
C GLU A 76 -20.53 4.47 11.81
N PRO A 77 -19.90 4.18 10.67
CA PRO A 77 -20.67 3.93 9.49
C PRO A 77 -21.07 2.46 9.42
N ALA A 78 -22.38 2.23 9.38
CA ALA A 78 -22.96 0.98 8.91
C ALA A 78 -22.35 0.62 7.55
N GLU A 79 -21.77 -0.58 7.44
CA GLU A 79 -21.24 -1.24 6.23
C GLU A 79 -21.02 -0.29 5.03
N GLN A 80 -20.04 0.60 5.15
CA GLN A 80 -19.74 1.52 4.06
C GLN A 80 -19.02 0.78 2.94
N LEU A 81 -19.66 0.79 1.76
CA LEU A 81 -19.14 0.32 0.48
C LEU A 81 -17.74 0.90 0.24
N THR A 82 -16.70 0.11 0.50
CA THR A 82 -15.34 0.42 0.06
C THR A 82 -15.35 0.57 -1.46
N GLY A 83 -14.69 1.60 -1.97
CA GLY A 83 -14.46 1.78 -3.39
C GLY A 83 -13.75 0.56 -3.97
N SER A 84 -14.42 -0.11 -4.92
CA SER A 84 -13.96 -1.39 -5.48
C SER A 84 -12.59 -1.26 -6.13
N ALA A 85 -12.32 -0.11 -6.77
CA ALA A 85 -11.00 0.17 -7.36
C ALA A 85 -9.89 0.23 -6.30
N THR A 86 -10.06 1.05 -5.26
CA THR A 86 -9.03 1.23 -4.22
C THR A 86 -8.74 -0.05 -3.48
N GLU A 87 -9.81 -0.78 -3.12
CA GLU A 87 -9.68 -2.08 -2.47
C GLU A 87 -8.83 -3.04 -3.28
N VAL A 88 -9.11 -3.16 -4.59
CA VAL A 88 -8.37 -4.05 -5.49
C VAL A 88 -6.89 -3.67 -5.57
N VAL A 89 -6.58 -2.37 -5.71
CA VAL A 89 -5.20 -1.91 -5.80
C VAL A 89 -4.44 -2.11 -4.49
N CYS A 90 -5.05 -1.76 -3.35
CA CYS A 90 -4.43 -1.93 -2.04
C CYS A 90 -4.20 -3.40 -1.70
N ILE A 91 -5.17 -4.29 -1.98
CA ILE A 91 -5.00 -5.74 -1.79
C ILE A 91 -3.85 -6.23 -2.67
N TRP A 92 -3.79 -5.81 -3.93
CA TRP A 92 -2.70 -6.22 -4.81
C TRP A 92 -1.33 -5.84 -4.24
N TYR A 93 -1.12 -4.58 -3.82
CA TYR A 93 0.15 -4.16 -3.21
C TYR A 93 0.48 -4.96 -1.94
N MET A 94 -0.50 -5.21 -1.09
CA MET A 94 -0.29 -5.99 0.14
C MET A 94 0.12 -7.42 -0.16
N GLU A 95 -0.60 -8.13 -1.02
CA GLU A 95 -0.32 -9.54 -1.34
C GLU A 95 0.98 -9.71 -2.15
N ASN A 96 1.20 -8.82 -3.11
CA ASN A 96 2.25 -9.00 -4.09
C ASN A 96 3.56 -8.34 -3.68
N ILE A 97 3.54 -7.18 -3.02
CA ILE A 97 4.76 -6.44 -2.65
C ILE A 97 5.15 -6.69 -1.19
N VAL A 98 4.19 -6.56 -0.26
CA VAL A 98 4.47 -6.64 1.17
C VAL A 98 4.60 -8.10 1.62
N LYS A 99 3.65 -8.95 1.24
CA LYS A 99 3.61 -10.37 1.66
C LYS A 99 4.43 -11.30 0.76
N ASP A 100 4.87 -10.82 -0.41
CA ASP A 100 5.52 -11.62 -1.46
C ASP A 100 4.85 -12.99 -1.68
N VAL A 101 3.51 -13.03 -1.78
CA VAL A 101 2.74 -14.29 -1.93
C VAL A 101 3.17 -15.06 -3.17
N SER A 102 3.64 -14.36 -4.20
CA SER A 102 4.15 -14.95 -5.44
C SER A 102 5.56 -15.53 -5.33
N GLY A 103 6.27 -15.30 -4.22
CA GLY A 103 7.66 -15.74 -4.02
C GLY A 103 8.61 -15.15 -5.06
N ALA A 104 8.39 -13.89 -5.43
CA ALA A 104 9.15 -13.17 -6.44
C ALA A 104 10.51 -12.67 -5.92
N GLY A 105 10.79 -12.83 -4.62
CA GLY A 105 12.06 -12.46 -4.01
C GLY A 105 12.17 -10.94 -3.91
N ILE A 106 11.23 -10.35 -3.19
CA ILE A 106 11.10 -8.90 -3.11
C ILE A 106 12.07 -8.31 -2.08
N LEU A 107 12.83 -7.31 -2.51
CA LEU A 107 13.84 -6.65 -1.69
C LEU A 107 13.69 -5.14 -1.80
N PHE A 108 13.61 -4.48 -0.65
CA PHE A 108 13.65 -3.03 -0.61
C PHE A 108 15.09 -2.54 -0.85
N THR A 109 15.26 -1.60 -1.79
CA THR A 109 16.56 -0.96 -2.04
C THR A 109 16.53 0.50 -1.62
N PRO A 110 17.05 0.87 -0.43
CA PRO A 110 16.96 2.23 0.10
C PRO A 110 17.58 3.30 -0.82
N ILE A 111 18.68 2.96 -1.50
CA ILE A 111 19.39 3.87 -2.41
C ILE A 111 18.52 4.29 -3.59
N HIS A 112 17.71 3.36 -4.12
CA HIS A 112 16.83 3.61 -5.25
C HIS A 112 15.40 3.97 -4.85
N LYS A 113 15.09 3.93 -3.54
CA LYS A 113 13.75 4.19 -3.00
C LYS A 113 12.65 3.40 -3.71
N CYS A 114 12.92 2.12 -3.98
CA CYS A 114 11.97 1.23 -4.64
C CYS A 114 12.16 -0.21 -4.16
N PHE A 115 11.16 -1.04 -4.41
CA PHE A 115 11.26 -2.48 -4.26
C PHE A 115 11.73 -3.10 -5.56
N LYS A 116 12.68 -4.01 -5.48
CA LYS A 116 13.15 -4.81 -6.61
C LYS A 116 12.70 -6.25 -6.40
N SER A 117 12.35 -6.92 -7.49
CA SER A 117 12.00 -8.33 -7.46
C SER A 117 12.93 -9.11 -8.38
N THR A 118 13.24 -10.36 -8.00
CA THR A 118 14.02 -11.27 -8.84
C THR A 118 13.20 -11.90 -9.95
N ARG A 119 11.88 -11.97 -9.76
CA ARG A 119 10.89 -12.48 -10.71
C ARG A 119 9.79 -11.43 -10.94
N PRO A 120 9.05 -11.51 -12.05
CA PRO A 120 7.91 -10.65 -12.26
C PRO A 120 6.83 -10.96 -11.22
N VAL A 121 6.24 -9.90 -10.68
CA VAL A 121 5.15 -9.91 -9.72
C VAL A 121 3.89 -9.62 -10.54
N GLY A 122 3.30 -10.69 -11.09
CA GLY A 122 2.33 -10.57 -12.17
C GLY A 122 3.02 -10.28 -13.51
N GLY A 123 2.59 -9.22 -14.20
CA GLY A 123 3.09 -8.81 -15.51
C GLY A 123 4.29 -7.86 -15.48
N TYR A 124 4.68 -7.37 -14.30
CA TYR A 124 5.75 -6.38 -14.13
C TYR A 124 6.73 -6.80 -13.02
N PHE A 125 7.95 -6.27 -13.06
CA PHE A 125 8.84 -6.33 -11.89
C PHE A 125 8.38 -5.35 -10.82
N ALA A 126 8.66 -5.64 -9.54
CA ALA A 126 8.29 -4.77 -8.43
C ALA A 126 8.77 -3.32 -8.61
N GLU A 127 9.93 -3.11 -9.24
CA GLU A 127 10.49 -1.77 -9.47
C GLU A 127 9.64 -0.94 -10.45
N SER A 128 8.88 -1.58 -11.34
CA SER A 128 8.01 -0.90 -12.30
C SER A 128 6.66 -0.45 -11.73
N VAL A 129 6.35 -0.82 -10.48
CA VAL A 129 5.10 -0.46 -9.79
C VAL A 129 5.35 0.22 -8.44
N THR A 130 6.54 0.07 -7.86
CA THR A 130 6.91 0.66 -6.55
C THR A 130 7.93 1.78 -6.63
N ASP A 131 8.36 2.19 -7.83
CA ASP A 131 9.17 3.39 -7.98
C ASP A 131 8.41 4.60 -7.41
N LEU A 132 9.17 5.58 -6.90
CA LEU A 132 8.61 6.77 -6.28
C LEU A 132 7.61 7.48 -7.21
N ARG A 133 7.88 7.49 -8.51
CA ARG A 133 6.99 8.07 -9.53
C ARG A 133 5.67 7.31 -9.67
N GLU A 134 5.70 6.00 -9.57
CA GLU A 134 4.50 5.15 -9.64
C GLU A 134 3.67 5.31 -8.37
N LEU A 135 4.32 5.40 -7.20
CA LEU A 135 3.62 5.70 -5.94
C LEU A 135 3.02 7.11 -5.96
N GLN A 136 3.70 8.12 -6.51
CA GLN A 136 3.11 9.45 -6.70
C GLN A 136 1.87 9.41 -7.61
N ALA A 137 1.93 8.65 -8.71
CA ALA A 137 0.77 8.47 -9.59
C ALA A 137 -0.39 7.77 -8.86
N PHE A 138 -0.10 6.76 -8.02
CA PHE A 138 -1.09 6.14 -7.15
C PHE A 138 -1.74 7.18 -6.22
N VAL A 139 -0.96 8.03 -5.55
CA VAL A 139 -1.49 9.09 -4.68
C VAL A 139 -2.34 10.10 -5.46
N ARG A 140 -1.96 10.46 -6.70
CA ARG A 140 -2.75 11.39 -7.53
C ARG A 140 -4.10 10.78 -7.94
N VAL A 141 -4.14 9.48 -8.21
CA VAL A 141 -5.36 8.79 -8.65
C VAL A 141 -6.32 8.53 -7.49
N PHE A 142 -5.83 8.03 -6.36
CA PHE A 142 -6.66 7.60 -5.23
C PHE A 142 -6.71 8.60 -4.06
N GLY A 143 -5.87 9.64 -4.10
CA GLY A 143 -5.82 10.69 -3.09
C GLY A 143 -5.46 10.18 -1.69
N GLY A 144 -5.82 10.98 -0.68
CA GLY A 144 -5.61 10.62 0.72
C GLY A 144 -6.39 9.39 1.18
N TYR A 145 -7.53 9.08 0.57
CA TYR A 145 -8.36 7.91 0.91
C TYR A 145 -7.64 6.60 0.60
N GLY A 146 -7.01 6.49 -0.58
CA GLY A 146 -6.24 5.32 -0.95
C GLY A 146 -4.97 5.15 -0.11
N VAL A 147 -4.30 6.26 0.19
CA VAL A 147 -3.12 6.27 1.08
C VAL A 147 -3.49 5.80 2.48
N ASP A 148 -4.54 6.36 3.08
CA ASP A 148 -5.01 6.03 4.43
C ASP A 148 -5.47 4.56 4.52
N ARG A 149 -6.12 4.03 3.48
CA ARG A 149 -6.46 2.61 3.44
C ARG A 149 -5.21 1.72 3.40
N LEU A 150 -4.25 2.03 2.55
CA LEU A 150 -3.04 1.21 2.42
C LEU A 150 -2.19 1.28 3.70
N ASP A 151 -2.05 2.46 4.30
CA ASP A 151 -1.43 2.68 5.61
C ASP A 151 -2.09 1.82 6.70
N ARG A 152 -3.44 1.84 6.78
CA ARG A 152 -4.18 0.99 7.73
C ARG A 152 -3.90 -0.50 7.50
N MET A 153 -3.97 -0.96 6.25
CA MET A 153 -3.69 -2.36 5.92
C MET A 153 -2.26 -2.77 6.31
N MET A 154 -1.27 -1.89 6.13
CA MET A 154 0.11 -2.15 6.55
C MET A 154 0.26 -2.19 8.07
N LYS A 155 -0.41 -1.29 8.80
CA LYS A 155 -0.39 -1.27 10.27
C LYS A 155 -1.06 -2.50 10.88
N ASP A 156 -2.23 -2.88 10.37
CA ASP A 156 -2.95 -4.07 10.81
C ASP A 156 -2.12 -5.34 10.55
N HIS A 157 -1.48 -5.40 9.39
CA HIS A 157 -0.59 -6.50 9.02
C HIS A 157 0.66 -6.56 9.91
N THR A 158 1.30 -5.41 10.16
CA THR A 158 2.47 -5.31 11.05
C THR A 158 2.10 -5.71 12.48
N ALA A 159 0.94 -5.30 12.98
CA ALA A 159 0.44 -5.71 14.29
C ALA A 159 0.21 -7.23 14.37
N ALA A 160 -0.33 -7.84 13.32
CA ALA A 160 -0.48 -9.29 13.24
C ALA A 160 0.88 -10.01 13.28
N LEU A 161 1.87 -9.55 12.50
CA LEU A 161 3.23 -10.09 12.49
C LEU A 161 3.93 -9.96 13.85
N LEU A 162 3.74 -8.82 14.54
CA LEU A 162 4.27 -8.61 15.89
C LEU A 162 3.63 -9.56 16.90
N ASN A 163 2.32 -9.79 16.81
CA ASN A 163 1.63 -10.77 17.66
C ASN A 163 2.14 -12.20 17.41
N CYS A 164 2.33 -12.58 16.15
CA CYS A 164 2.95 -13.87 15.80
C CYS A 164 4.39 -13.99 16.29
N THR A 165 5.14 -12.90 16.26
CA THR A 165 6.52 -12.86 16.79
C THR A 165 6.51 -13.00 18.31
N ASP A 166 5.62 -12.30 19.02
CA ASP A 166 5.48 -12.40 20.48
C ASP A 166 5.11 -13.82 20.93
N THR A 167 4.19 -14.49 20.22
CA THR A 167 3.83 -15.89 20.54
C THR A 167 4.99 -16.85 20.32
N SER A 168 5.75 -16.71 19.22
CA SER A 168 6.96 -17.50 18.96
C SER A 168 8.10 -17.22 19.96
N LEU A 169 8.23 -15.99 20.45
CA LEU A 169 9.21 -15.65 21.48
C LEU A 169 8.82 -16.25 22.84
N ARG A 170 7.54 -16.19 23.20
CA ARG A 170 7.04 -16.78 24.45
C ARG A 170 7.21 -18.30 24.49
N SER A 171 6.96 -19.00 23.38
CA SER A 171 7.15 -20.46 23.32
C SER A 171 8.62 -20.86 23.46
N ASN A 172 9.55 -19.99 23.07
CA ASN A 172 11.01 -20.24 23.16
C ASN A 172 11.68 -19.53 24.35
N CYS A 173 10.91 -18.89 25.26
CA CYS A 173 11.44 -18.01 26.31
C CYS A 173 12.51 -18.71 27.18
N GLU A 174 12.21 -19.90 27.70
CA GLU A 174 13.12 -20.66 28.56
C GLU A 174 14.43 -21.03 27.84
N VAL A 175 14.34 -21.39 26.55
CA VAL A 175 15.50 -21.75 25.72
C VAL A 175 16.35 -20.51 25.45
N LEU A 176 15.72 -19.37 25.14
CA LEU A 176 16.41 -18.09 24.90
C LEU A 176 17.12 -17.58 26.16
N GLU A 177 16.51 -17.71 27.34
CA GLU A 177 17.14 -17.39 28.63
C GLU A 177 18.34 -18.30 28.92
N ALA A 178 18.21 -19.61 28.65
CA ALA A 178 19.32 -20.55 28.77
C ALA A 178 20.48 -20.23 27.81
N VAL A 179 20.16 -19.85 26.56
CA VAL A 179 21.16 -19.35 25.60
C VAL A 179 21.86 -18.11 26.17
N ALA A 180 21.12 -17.10 26.62
CA ALA A 180 21.67 -15.86 27.17
C ALA A 180 22.57 -16.10 28.40
N GLY A 181 22.16 -16.98 29.32
CA GLY A 181 22.96 -17.40 30.47
C GLY A 181 24.26 -18.12 30.05
N SER A 182 24.23 -18.90 28.97
CA SER A 182 25.41 -19.60 28.42
C SER A 182 26.36 -18.70 27.61
N MET A 183 25.96 -17.48 27.23
CA MET A 183 26.84 -16.57 26.48
C MET A 183 28.08 -16.18 27.29
N HIS A 184 27.95 -16.09 28.61
CA HIS A 184 28.99 -15.66 29.53
C HIS A 184 29.95 -16.78 29.97
N SER A 185 29.61 -18.06 29.73
CA SER A 185 30.34 -19.20 30.29
C SER A 185 31.47 -19.75 29.41
N GLY A 186 31.72 -19.19 28.22
CA GLY A 186 32.78 -19.65 27.30
C GLY A 186 32.58 -21.06 26.71
N ASP A 187 31.57 -21.80 27.17
CA ASP A 187 31.30 -23.20 26.83
C ASP A 187 30.50 -23.29 25.52
N ARG A 188 31.23 -23.29 24.39
CA ARG A 188 30.66 -23.31 23.03
C ARG A 188 29.72 -24.50 22.78
N ILE A 189 29.99 -25.65 23.40
CA ILE A 189 29.22 -26.89 23.18
C ILE A 189 27.82 -26.77 23.77
N LYS A 190 27.68 -26.19 24.97
CA LYS A 190 26.37 -25.95 25.60
C LYS A 190 25.54 -24.91 24.86
N ARG A 191 26.19 -23.85 24.39
CA ARG A 191 25.54 -22.81 23.58
C ARG A 191 24.96 -23.40 22.29
N GLU A 192 25.75 -24.20 21.57
CA GLU A 192 25.30 -24.80 20.31
C GLU A 192 24.16 -25.80 20.53
N ALA A 193 24.16 -26.52 21.66
CA ALA A 193 23.05 -27.40 22.06
C ALA A 193 21.76 -26.62 22.34
N PHE A 194 21.82 -25.49 23.06
CA PHE A 194 20.64 -24.65 23.32
C PHE A 194 20.14 -23.94 22.05
N SER A 195 21.03 -23.47 21.18
CA SER A 195 20.63 -22.86 19.90
C SER A 195 19.88 -23.83 18.98
N ARG A 196 20.21 -25.13 19.01
CA ARG A 196 19.48 -26.16 18.26
C ARG A 196 18.10 -26.49 18.83
N GLN A 197 17.81 -26.10 20.07
CA GLN A 197 16.51 -26.31 20.71
C GLN A 197 15.50 -25.20 20.38
N ILE A 198 15.94 -24.09 19.77
CA ILE A 198 15.03 -23.03 19.33
C ILE A 198 14.19 -23.57 18.16
N VAL A 199 12.87 -23.51 18.32
CA VAL A 199 11.91 -23.97 17.31
C VAL A 199 11.41 -22.78 16.51
N ASP A 200 11.11 -22.99 15.23
CA ASP A 200 10.50 -22.00 14.32
C ASP A 200 11.33 -20.72 14.08
N LEU A 201 12.65 -20.80 14.20
CA LEU A 201 13.54 -19.65 13.96
C LEU A 201 13.38 -19.07 12.54
N GLU A 202 13.23 -19.93 11.52
CA GLU A 202 13.03 -19.49 10.13
C GLU A 202 11.71 -18.71 9.97
N THR A 203 10.66 -19.13 10.67
CA THR A 203 9.35 -18.47 10.67
C THR A 203 9.44 -17.09 11.30
N VAL A 204 10.14 -16.95 12.44
CA VAL A 204 10.38 -15.66 13.10
C VAL A 204 11.17 -14.71 12.20
N ILE A 205 12.21 -15.22 11.53
CA ILE A 205 12.98 -14.45 10.54
C ILE A 205 12.05 -13.98 9.40
N GLY A 206 11.18 -14.85 8.91
CA GLY A 206 10.16 -14.51 7.91
C GLY A 206 9.27 -13.34 8.36
N PHE A 207 8.72 -13.40 9.57
CA PHE A 207 7.90 -12.31 10.12
C PHE A 207 8.66 -10.99 10.23
N CYS A 208 9.93 -11.02 10.64
CA CYS A 208 10.76 -9.82 10.71
C CYS A 208 11.04 -9.22 9.32
N ILE A 209 11.29 -10.06 8.31
CA ILE A 209 11.51 -9.60 6.93
C ILE A 209 10.24 -8.95 6.38
N GLU A 210 9.10 -9.62 6.51
CA GLU A 210 7.80 -9.14 6.04
C GLU A 210 7.37 -7.86 6.75
N GLY A 211 7.59 -7.77 8.07
CA GLY A 211 7.35 -6.55 8.85
C GLY A 211 8.27 -5.41 8.42
N GLY A 212 9.54 -5.71 8.11
CA GLY A 212 10.47 -4.74 7.55
C GLY A 212 10.05 -4.23 6.16
N GLN A 213 9.53 -5.11 5.30
CA GLN A 213 8.97 -4.73 4.00
C GLN A 213 7.75 -3.82 4.15
N ALA A 214 6.84 -4.13 5.08
CA ALA A 214 5.66 -3.30 5.37
C ALA A 214 6.07 -1.89 5.82
N LEU A 215 7.00 -1.78 6.77
CA LEU A 215 7.50 -0.48 7.26
C LEU A 215 8.22 0.32 6.17
N ALA A 216 9.03 -0.35 5.34
CA ALA A 216 9.71 0.30 4.22
C ALA A 216 8.71 0.82 3.17
N PHE A 217 7.66 0.06 2.89
CA PHE A 217 6.61 0.47 1.96
C PHE A 217 5.82 1.66 2.51
N ASP A 218 5.48 1.65 3.79
CA ASP A 218 4.80 2.77 4.45
C ASP A 218 5.63 4.06 4.38
N GLN A 219 6.93 3.97 4.62
CA GLN A 219 7.84 5.11 4.47
C GLN A 219 7.87 5.67 3.04
N LEU A 220 7.93 4.80 2.02
CA LEU A 220 7.89 5.23 0.62
C LEU A 220 6.56 5.86 0.24
N LEU A 221 5.45 5.29 0.72
CA LEU A 221 4.12 5.81 0.48
C LEU A 221 3.93 7.19 1.12
N ALA A 222 4.41 7.37 2.35
CA ALA A 222 4.41 8.66 3.05
C ALA A 222 5.26 9.70 2.32
N GLU A 223 6.44 9.33 1.79
CA GLU A 223 7.28 10.21 0.99
C GLU A 223 6.58 10.63 -0.31
N ALA A 224 6.03 9.66 -1.06
CA ALA A 224 5.28 9.92 -2.29
C ALA A 224 4.09 10.85 -2.04
N ALA A 225 3.33 10.61 -0.97
CA ALA A 225 2.20 11.44 -0.57
C ALA A 225 2.63 12.86 -0.19
N GLY A 226 3.74 13.00 0.55
CA GLY A 226 4.32 14.29 0.90
C GLY A 226 4.68 15.12 -0.35
N LEU A 227 5.28 14.50 -1.36
CA LEU A 227 5.65 15.15 -2.62
C LEU A 227 4.41 15.60 -3.41
N VAL A 228 3.40 14.73 -3.54
CA VAL A 228 2.15 15.07 -4.26
C VAL A 228 1.38 16.17 -3.53
N LEU A 229 1.31 16.15 -2.20
CA LEU A 229 0.65 17.20 -1.42
C LEU A 229 1.39 18.54 -1.51
N GLY A 230 2.72 18.52 -1.52
CA GLY A 230 3.54 19.72 -1.70
C GLY A 230 3.28 20.42 -3.04
N GLU A 231 3.08 19.66 -4.11
CA GLU A 231 2.76 20.21 -5.44
C GLU A 231 1.28 20.57 -5.61
N GLY A 232 0.37 19.67 -5.19
CA GLY A 232 -1.07 19.78 -5.47
C GLY A 232 -1.85 20.64 -4.48
N ALA A 233 -1.37 20.79 -3.25
CA ALA A 233 -2.03 21.55 -2.19
C ALA A 233 -1.02 22.23 -1.24
N PRO A 234 -0.17 23.14 -1.75
CA PRO A 234 0.96 23.70 -1.00
C PRO A 234 0.53 24.42 0.28
N LEU A 235 -0.63 25.08 0.27
CA LEU A 235 -1.17 25.78 1.45
C LEU A 235 -1.56 24.79 2.57
N ILE A 236 -2.22 23.68 2.23
CA ILE A 236 -2.59 22.64 3.20
C ILE A 236 -1.32 21.95 3.74
N TYR A 237 -0.36 21.67 2.86
CA TYR A 237 0.93 21.08 3.24
C TYR A 237 1.72 21.99 4.20
N SER A 238 1.74 23.30 3.94
CA SER A 238 2.42 24.28 4.80
C SER A 238 1.79 24.38 6.19
N LEU A 239 0.46 24.25 6.29
CA LEU A 239 -0.24 24.20 7.58
C LEU A 239 0.14 22.94 8.37
N ARG A 240 0.21 21.77 7.72
CA ARG A 240 0.61 20.53 8.39
C ARG A 240 2.05 20.58 8.91
N THR A 241 2.97 21.12 8.12
CA THR A 241 4.39 21.24 8.52
C THR A 241 4.61 22.29 9.60
N PHE A 242 3.79 23.34 9.64
CA PHE A 242 3.86 24.38 10.68
C PHE A 242 3.42 23.88 12.08
N TRP A 243 2.49 22.93 12.15
CA TRP A 243 1.98 22.38 13.42
C TRP A 243 2.70 21.10 13.88
N GLY A 244 3.54 20.50 13.02
CA GLY A 244 4.30 19.27 13.31
C GLY A 244 5.78 19.49 13.65
N GLY A 245 6.19 20.73 13.91
CA GLY A 245 7.55 21.10 14.33
C GLY A 245 7.67 21.35 15.83
#